data_AF-A0A0A9FAS3-F1
#
_entry.id   AF-A0A0A9FAS3-F1
#
_cell.length_a   1.000
_cell.length_b   1.000
_cell.length_c   1.000
_cell.angle_alpha   90.00
_cell.angle_beta   90.00
_cell.angle_gamma   90.00
#
_symmetry.space_group_name_H-M   'P 1'
#
loop_
_entity.id
_entity.type
_entity.pdbx_description
1 polymer ?
#
loop_
_entity_poly.entity_id
_entity_poly.type
_entity_poly.pdbx_seq_one_letter_code
_entity_poly.pdbx_strand_id
1 'polypeptide(L)'
;MHSIEGLLEYSSIQKLLLFDSAEGDSSVLWQHCSELTEGKACVIKMQLNTIDIVPLNASKGRGIRVLLDHLGITEDCDLDAVGDYTRWLSKK
;
A
#
# COMPACT_ATOMS: atom_id res chain seq x y z
N MET A 1 -20.92 -0.44 -14.53
CA MET A 1 -19.97 -0.60 -13.41
C MET A 1 -18.62 -0.09 -13.90
N HIS A 2 -17.98 0.81 -13.16
CA HIS A 2 -16.61 1.23 -13.49
C HIS A 2 -15.64 0.14 -13.04
N SER A 3 -14.73 -0.28 -13.92
CA SER A 3 -13.72 -1.29 -13.61
C SER A 3 -12.66 -0.73 -12.65
N ILE A 4 -11.93 -1.60 -11.96
CA ILE A 4 -10.86 -1.20 -11.02
C ILE A 4 -9.82 -0.32 -11.73
N GLU A 5 -9.50 -0.61 -12.99
CA GLU A 5 -8.56 0.19 -13.79
C GLU A 5 -9.06 1.62 -14.00
N GLY A 6 -10.35 1.78 -14.34
CA GLY A 6 -10.95 3.10 -14.52
C GLY A 6 -11.04 3.89 -13.22
N LEU A 7 -11.14 3.20 -12.07
CA LEU A 7 -11.07 3.85 -10.76
C LEU A 7 -9.65 4.36 -10.48
N LEU A 8 -8.63 3.60 -10.84
CA LEU A 8 -7.22 3.98 -10.64
C LEU A 8 -6.74 5.14 -11.54
N GLU A 9 -7.43 5.40 -12.65
CA GLU A 9 -7.15 6.54 -13.53
C GLU A 9 -7.57 7.89 -12.92
N TYR A 10 -8.41 7.89 -11.88
CA TYR A 10 -8.76 9.12 -11.16
C TYR A 10 -7.60 9.59 -10.28
N SER A 11 -7.00 10.72 -10.65
CA SER A 11 -5.79 11.30 -10.03
C SER A 11 -5.92 11.67 -8.54
N SER A 12 -7.12 11.60 -7.96
CA SER A 12 -7.37 11.96 -6.56
C SER A 12 -7.54 10.77 -5.61
N ILE A 13 -7.58 9.53 -6.11
CA ILE A 13 -7.79 8.36 -5.26
C ILE A 13 -6.45 7.90 -4.68
N GLN A 14 -6.31 8.04 -3.36
CA GLN A 14 -5.09 7.69 -2.65
C GLN A 14 -5.01 6.22 -2.23
N LYS A 15 -6.17 5.56 -2.11
CA LYS A 15 -6.29 4.16 -1.67
C LYS A 15 -7.68 3.62 -2.01
N LEU A 16 -7.75 2.39 -2.47
CA LEU A 16 -8.96 1.58 -2.51
C LEU A 16 -8.84 0.48 -1.45
N LEU A 17 -9.92 0.28 -0.68
CA LEU A 17 -10.00 -0.75 0.35
C LEU A 17 -11.15 -1.68 0.00
N LEU A 18 -10.82 -2.94 -0.23
CA LEU A 18 -11.79 -4.01 -0.47
C LEU A 18 -11.96 -4.81 0.81
N PHE A 19 -13.20 -4.95 1.25
CA PHE A 19 -13.57 -5.79 2.38
C PHE A 19 -14.16 -7.09 1.85
N ASP A 20 -13.54 -8.21 2.18
CA ASP A 20 -14.11 -9.53 1.95
C ASP A 20 -14.85 -10.00 3.21
N SER A 21 -15.76 -10.97 3.04
CA SER A 21 -16.40 -11.64 4.18
C SER A 21 -15.33 -12.33 5.03
N ALA A 22 -15.48 -12.30 6.36
CA ALA A 22 -14.60 -13.01 7.30
C ALA A 22 -14.51 -14.52 7.02
N GLU A 23 -15.48 -15.08 6.30
CA GLU A 23 -15.58 -16.50 5.94
C GLU A 23 -14.95 -16.82 4.57
N GLY A 24 -14.64 -15.80 3.76
CA GLY A 24 -14.13 -15.95 2.39
C GLY A 24 -12.60 -16.05 2.31
N ASP A 25 -12.10 -16.85 1.37
CA ASP A 25 -10.69 -16.81 0.98
C ASP A 25 -10.44 -15.66 0.00
N SER A 26 -9.92 -14.56 0.54
CA SER A 26 -9.51 -13.38 -0.24
C SER A 26 -8.32 -13.63 -1.18
N SER A 27 -7.74 -14.84 -1.23
CA SER A 27 -6.62 -15.17 -2.14
C SER A 27 -6.96 -14.93 -3.61
N VAL A 28 -8.15 -15.34 -4.06
CA VAL A 28 -8.57 -15.21 -5.46
C VAL A 28 -8.75 -13.75 -5.84
N LEU A 29 -9.42 -12.97 -4.98
CA LEU A 29 -9.59 -11.53 -5.17
C LEU A 29 -8.25 -10.79 -5.15
N TRP A 30 -7.36 -11.16 -4.22
CA TRP A 30 -6.02 -10.56 -4.14
C TRP A 30 -5.20 -10.84 -5.39
N GLN A 31 -5.19 -12.09 -5.87
CA GLN A 31 -4.48 -12.49 -7.07
C GLN A 31 -5.03 -11.75 -8.29
N HIS A 32 -6.35 -11.72 -8.44
CA HIS A 32 -7.01 -11.03 -9.55
C HIS A 32 -6.71 -9.52 -9.55
N CYS A 33 -6.80 -8.87 -8.39
CA CYS A 33 -6.44 -7.46 -8.26
C CYS A 33 -4.96 -7.21 -8.57
N SER A 34 -4.07 -8.12 -8.16
CA SER A 34 -2.63 -8.00 -8.41
C SER A 34 -2.32 -8.04 -9.90
N GLU A 35 -2.99 -8.92 -10.65
CA GLU A 35 -2.85 -9.05 -12.10
C GLU A 35 -3.38 -7.81 -12.84
N LEU A 36 -4.59 -7.34 -12.51
CA LEU A 36 -5.20 -6.19 -13.17
C LEU A 36 -4.46 -4.86 -12.92
N THR A 37 -3.77 -4.78 -11.78
CA THR A 37 -3.09 -3.55 -11.35
C THR A 37 -1.58 -3.60 -11.53
N GLU A 38 -1.06 -4.64 -12.17
CA GLU A 38 0.37 -4.80 -12.44
C GLU A 38 0.95 -3.55 -13.13
N GLY A 39 2.02 -3.00 -12.56
CA GLY A 39 2.66 -1.80 -13.08
C GLY A 39 1.84 -0.50 -12.94
N LYS A 40 0.69 -0.52 -12.26
CA LYS A 40 -0.16 0.67 -12.02
C LYS A 40 -0.36 0.95 -10.53
N ALA A 41 -0.50 -0.09 -9.72
CA ALA A 41 -0.70 0.02 -8.28
C ALA A 41 -0.04 -1.16 -7.53
N CYS A 42 0.01 -1.06 -6.21
CA CYS A 42 0.41 -2.14 -5.32
C CYS A 42 -0.82 -2.70 -4.60
N VAL A 43 -0.92 -4.03 -4.54
CA VAL A 43 -1.97 -4.75 -3.81
C VAL A 43 -1.38 -5.35 -2.54
N ILE A 44 -1.91 -4.98 -1.38
CA ILE A 44 -1.44 -5.42 -0.07
C ILE A 44 -2.54 -6.21 0.61
N LYS A 45 -2.23 -7.45 1.01
CA LYS A 45 -3.13 -8.28 1.82
C LYS A 45 -2.92 -7.95 3.30
N MET A 46 -3.99 -7.52 3.97
CA MET A 46 -4.00 -7.28 5.41
C MET A 46 -4.59 -8.49 6.16
N GLN A 47 -4.23 -8.65 7.43
CA GLN A 47 -4.62 -9.83 8.25
C GLN A 47 -6.13 -10.00 8.50
N LEU A 48 -6.97 -9.02 8.14
CA LEU A 48 -8.40 -8.95 8.52
C LEU A 48 -9.39 -9.10 7.33
N ASN A 49 -9.05 -9.92 6.34
CA ASN A 49 -9.85 -10.08 5.11
C ASN A 49 -10.04 -8.78 4.32
N THR A 50 -9.03 -7.92 4.40
CA THR A 50 -8.97 -6.65 3.67
C THR A 50 -7.85 -6.67 2.65
N ILE A 51 -8.16 -6.13 1.47
CA ILE A 51 -7.21 -5.91 0.39
C ILE A 51 -7.09 -4.41 0.17
N ASP A 52 -5.87 -3.90 0.33
CA ASP A 52 -5.51 -2.52 0.04
C ASP A 52 -4.96 -2.44 -1.39
N ILE A 53 -5.46 -1.52 -2.20
CA ILE A 53 -4.84 -1.11 -3.47
C ILE A 53 -4.36 0.32 -3.32
N VAL A 54 -3.05 0.54 -3.47
CA VAL A 54 -2.40 1.84 -3.28
C VAL A 54 -1.53 2.19 -4.49
N PRO A 55 -1.26 3.47 -4.78
CA PRO A 55 -0.32 3.84 -5.85
C PRO A 55 1.05 3.17 -5.68
N LEU A 56 1.73 2.84 -6.79
CA LEU A 56 3.03 2.13 -6.79
C LEU A 56 4.09 2.69 -5.83
N ASN A 57 4.09 4.01 -5.68
CA ASN A 57 5.07 4.73 -4.86
C ASN A 57 4.55 5.09 -3.46
N ALA A 58 3.37 4.61 -3.07
CA ALA A 58 2.89 4.78 -1.71
C ALA A 58 3.54 3.74 -0.77
N SER A 59 4.22 4.19 0.27
CA SER A 59 4.63 3.34 1.39
C SER A 59 4.88 4.20 2.62
N LYS A 60 4.71 3.61 3.81
CA LYS A 60 4.94 4.32 5.07
C LYS A 60 6.40 4.79 5.19
N GLY A 61 7.36 3.95 4.80
CA GLY A 61 8.79 4.31 4.78
C GLY A 61 9.13 5.46 3.82
N ARG A 62 8.54 5.50 2.61
CA ARG A 62 8.72 6.65 1.70
C ARG A 62 8.10 7.93 2.25
N GLY A 63 6.92 7.84 2.86
CA GLY A 63 6.28 8.98 3.52
C GLY A 63 7.16 9.55 4.65
N ILE A 64 7.73 8.68 5.49
CA ILE A 64 8.68 9.08 6.53
C ILE A 64 9.90 9.76 5.91
N ARG A 65 10.48 9.20 4.84
CA ARG A 65 11.64 9.81 4.16
C ARG A 65 11.34 11.23 3.65
N VAL A 66 10.19 11.42 3.00
CA VAL A 66 9.74 12.75 2.54
C VAL A 66 9.61 13.73 3.72
N LEU A 67 9.11 13.29 4.87
CA LEU A 67 9.01 14.13 6.07
C LEU A 67 10.38 14.48 6.64
N LEU A 68 11.30 13.51 6.72
CA LEU A 68 12.68 13.75 7.21
C LEU A 68 13.41 14.74 6.30
N ASP A 69 13.33 14.54 4.99
CA ASP A 69 13.92 15.44 3.98
C ASP A 69 13.34 16.87 4.13
N HIS A 70 12.02 17.00 4.32
CA HIS A 70 11.37 18.28 4.53
C HIS A 70 11.82 19.00 5.81
N LEU A 71 12.14 18.24 6.86
CA LEU A 71 12.61 18.77 8.14
C LEU A 71 14.14 18.99 8.17
N GLY A 72 14.86 18.61 7.12
CA GLY A 72 16.33 18.66 7.08
C GLY A 72 17.00 17.66 8.02
N ILE A 73 16.30 16.58 8.38
CA ILE A 73 16.78 15.52 9.28
C ILE A 73 17.45 14.44 8.43
N THR A 74 18.75 14.22 8.63
CA THR A 74 19.53 13.22 7.91
C THR A 74 19.41 11.84 8.56
N GLU A 75 19.78 10.78 7.81
CA GLU A 75 19.67 9.37 8.24
C GLU A 75 20.48 9.02 9.52
N ASP A 76 21.31 9.95 10.03
CA ASP A 76 22.09 9.84 11.28
C ASP A 76 21.29 10.21 12.55
N CYS A 77 19.98 10.44 12.43
CA CYS A 77 19.11 10.67 13.58
C CYS A 77 18.57 9.35 14.13
N ASP A 78 18.50 9.22 15.45
CA ASP A 78 17.89 8.09 16.17
C ASP A 78 16.38 8.03 15.87
N LEU A 79 16.02 7.46 14.73
CA LEU A 79 14.64 7.24 14.32
C LEU A 79 14.18 5.87 14.83
N ASP A 80 13.39 5.89 15.90
CA ASP A 80 12.67 4.72 16.35
C ASP A 80 11.33 4.59 15.61
N ALA A 81 11.18 3.50 14.85
CA ALA A 81 9.93 3.14 14.21
C ALA A 81 9.35 1.88 14.86
N VAL A 82 8.12 1.97 15.37
CA VAL A 82 7.39 0.84 15.97
C VAL A 82 6.26 0.43 15.05
N GLY A 83 6.16 -0.88 14.76
CA GLY A 83 5.11 -1.45 13.94
C GLY A 83 4.98 -2.96 14.11
N ASP A 84 3.82 -3.48 13.77
CA ASP A 84 3.41 -4.88 13.88
C ASP A 84 3.71 -5.71 12.61
N TYR A 85 3.93 -5.06 11.47
CA TYR A 85 4.33 -5.72 10.22
C TYR A 85 5.86 -5.81 10.05
N THR A 86 6.37 -6.90 9.47
CA THR A 86 7.79 -7.30 9.51
C THR A 86 8.75 -6.56 8.58
N ARG A 87 8.31 -5.59 7.75
CA ARG A 87 9.21 -4.97 6.75
C ARG A 87 8.90 -3.50 6.45
N TRP A 88 9.25 -2.62 7.38
CA TRP A 88 9.09 -1.17 7.23
C TRP A 88 10.22 -0.51 6.43
N LEU A 89 11.43 -1.09 6.47
CA LEU A 89 12.62 -0.58 5.82
C LEU A 89 13.29 -1.72 5.05
N SER A 90 12.78 -2.03 3.86
CA SER A 90 13.60 -2.78 2.90
C SER A 90 14.64 -1.81 2.34
N LYS A 91 15.90 -1.98 2.74
CA LYS A 91 17.04 -1.45 1.97
C LYS A 91 16.97 -2.07 0.57
N LYS A 92 16.54 -1.30 -0.41
CA LYS A 92 16.89 -1.49 -1.80
C LYS A 92 17.51 -0.18 -2.26
#